data_AF-A0A7C7CSL0-F1
#
_entry.id   AF-A0A7C7CSL0-F1
#
_cell.length_a   1.000
_cell.length_b   1.000
_cell.length_c   1.000
_cell.angle_alpha   90.00
_cell.angle_beta   90.00
_cell.angle_gamma   90.00
#
_symmetry.space_group_name_H-M   'P 1'
#
loop_
_entity.id
_entity.type
_entity.pdbx_description
1 polymer ?
#
loop_
_entity_poly.entity_id
_entity_poly.type
_entity_poly.pdbx_seq_one_letter_code
_entity_poly.pdbx_strand_id
1 'polypeptide(L)'
;MLIRHDIDHDPWTAEKMAVIESKYNLRATYFVLHTAPYFKNKFKETMEICRSIQSLEHEIGLHNDLITDFFMNNLDPGGNLAELLILFKEEGITISGTASHGSPIIQKLNKTLDINTFIPYTNNLVFSELIEEALVKSPGKRQPPDPKFKNRELNLPCLNMNEFGLKYESYFVHFDHYVSDTSRRFWSTGDDPIATLKKMEKSGTLQCLFHPIWWKYYLS
;
A
#
# COMPACT_ATOMS: atom_id res chain seq x y z
N MET A 1 -15.12 8.32 5.99
CA MET A 1 -13.89 8.73 5.29
C MET A 1 -12.82 7.72 5.65
N LEU A 2 -12.04 7.27 4.65
CA LEU A 2 -10.95 6.32 4.80
C LEU A 2 -9.65 7.05 4.48
N ILE A 3 -8.80 7.30 5.48
CA ILE A 3 -7.53 7.99 5.27
C ILE A 3 -6.41 6.95 5.21
N ARG A 4 -5.64 6.98 4.13
CA ARG A 4 -4.50 6.11 3.88
C ARG A 4 -3.25 6.95 3.66
N HIS A 5 -2.15 6.51 4.25
CA HIS A 5 -0.82 7.02 3.97
C HIS A 5 0.12 5.94 3.47
N ASP A 6 0.65 6.11 2.27
CA ASP A 6 1.80 5.32 1.82
C ASP A 6 3.06 6.05 2.28
N ILE A 7 3.81 5.47 3.21
CA ILE A 7 4.94 6.15 3.85
C ILE A 7 6.05 6.44 2.83
N ASP A 8 6.34 5.48 1.94
CA ASP A 8 7.34 5.43 0.85
C ASP A 8 8.78 5.83 1.19
N HIS A 9 8.98 7.02 1.75
CA HIS A 9 10.27 7.65 1.96
C HIS A 9 10.43 8.33 3.33
N ASP A 10 9.35 8.81 3.97
CA ASP A 10 9.47 9.73 5.11
C ASP A 10 8.61 9.30 6.32
N PRO A 11 9.09 8.32 7.12
CA PRO A 11 8.38 7.87 8.31
C PRO A 11 8.31 8.96 9.40
N TRP A 12 9.25 9.91 9.46
CA TRP A 12 9.23 10.98 10.46
C TRP A 12 8.08 11.96 10.23
N THR A 13 7.85 12.33 8.97
CA THR A 13 6.67 13.15 8.64
C THR A 13 5.38 12.35 8.85
N ALA A 14 5.39 11.03 8.61
CA ALA A 14 4.25 10.16 8.90
C ALA A 14 3.85 10.20 10.38
N GLU A 15 4.82 10.15 11.30
CA GLU A 15 4.55 10.27 12.74
C GLU A 15 3.89 11.62 13.09
N LYS A 16 4.40 12.72 12.52
CA LYS A 16 3.82 14.06 12.74
C LYS A 16 2.37 14.14 12.24
N MET A 17 2.08 13.53 11.09
CA MET A 17 0.72 13.46 10.55
C MET A 17 -0.20 12.70 11.51
N ALA A 18 0.25 11.55 12.02
CA ALA A 18 -0.53 10.74 12.97
C ALA A 18 -0.87 11.53 14.25
N VAL A 19 0.09 12.29 14.80
CA VAL A 19 -0.16 13.16 15.97
C VAL A 19 -1.25 14.20 15.68
N ILE A 20 -1.22 14.81 14.50
CA ILE A 20 -2.21 15.82 14.11
C ILE A 20 -3.58 15.18 13.89
N GLU A 21 -3.64 14.06 13.20
CA GLU A 21 -4.88 13.34 12.92
C GLU A 21 -5.55 12.87 14.22
N SER A 22 -4.77 12.26 15.11
CA SER A 22 -5.23 11.86 16.45
C SER A 22 -5.77 13.05 17.25
N LYS A 23 -5.10 14.21 17.21
CA LYS A 23 -5.58 15.46 17.84
C LYS A 23 -6.96 15.90 17.35
N TYR A 24 -7.33 15.58 16.10
CA TYR A 24 -8.64 15.88 15.53
C TYR A 24 -9.60 14.68 15.55
N ASN A 25 -9.30 13.63 16.32
CA ASN A 25 -10.07 12.38 16.40
C ASN A 25 -10.26 11.70 15.04
N LEU A 26 -9.28 11.84 14.14
CA LEU A 26 -9.24 11.12 12.88
C LEU A 26 -8.45 9.83 13.06
N ARG A 27 -8.90 8.78 12.37
CA ARG A 27 -8.16 7.52 12.25
C ARG A 27 -7.72 7.34 10.80
N ALA A 28 -6.56 6.75 10.63
CA ALA A 28 -5.90 6.53 9.35
C ALA A 28 -5.09 5.24 9.39
N THR A 29 -4.74 4.73 8.21
CA THR A 29 -3.83 3.59 8.07
C THR A 29 -2.54 4.05 7.41
N TYR A 30 -1.41 3.68 8.01
CA TYR A 30 -0.06 4.00 7.53
C TYR A 30 0.61 2.74 6.99
N PHE A 31 0.86 2.69 5.69
CA PHE A 31 1.49 1.55 5.01
C PHE A 31 3.00 1.70 4.96
N VAL A 32 3.70 0.78 5.63
CA VAL A 32 5.16 0.71 5.76
C VAL A 32 5.75 -0.12 4.63
N LEU A 33 6.69 0.46 3.88
CA LEU A 33 7.36 -0.17 2.75
C LEU A 33 8.64 -0.89 3.19
N HIS A 34 8.60 -2.21 3.24
CA HIS A 34 9.72 -3.05 3.68
C HIS A 34 10.96 -2.97 2.77
N THR A 35 10.77 -2.58 1.51
CA THR A 35 11.88 -2.40 0.56
C THR A 35 12.57 -1.04 0.69
N ALA A 36 11.98 -0.09 1.44
CA ALA A 36 12.46 1.28 1.55
C ALA A 36 13.76 1.41 2.38
N PRO A 37 14.59 2.44 2.11
CA PRO A 37 15.81 2.67 2.88
C PRO A 37 15.58 2.88 4.38
N TYR A 38 14.47 3.49 4.79
CA TYR A 38 14.19 3.68 6.22
C TYR A 38 13.97 2.34 6.92
N PHE A 39 13.28 1.39 6.27
CA PHE A 39 13.03 0.08 6.86
C PHE A 39 14.34 -0.71 6.99
N LYS A 40 15.20 -0.67 5.96
CA LYS A 40 16.46 -1.43 5.92
C LYS A 40 17.57 -0.83 6.78
N ASN A 41 17.75 0.48 6.72
CA ASN A 41 18.92 1.16 7.32
C ASN A 41 18.61 1.86 8.64
N LYS A 42 17.33 2.06 8.95
CA LYS A 42 16.83 2.75 10.15
C LYS A 42 15.73 1.94 10.81
N PHE A 43 15.95 0.63 10.88
CA PHE A 43 14.96 -0.34 11.31
C PHE A 43 14.41 0.00 12.69
N LYS A 44 15.28 0.19 13.69
CA LYS A 44 14.89 0.49 15.06
C LYS A 44 14.04 1.77 15.14
N GLU A 45 14.51 2.85 14.51
CA GLU A 45 13.79 4.12 14.47
C GLU A 45 12.44 3.99 13.75
N THR A 46 12.39 3.20 12.67
CA THR A 46 11.15 2.92 11.94
C THR A 46 10.14 2.17 12.83
N MET A 47 10.59 1.18 13.60
CA MET A 47 9.71 0.44 14.51
C MET A 47 9.22 1.31 15.68
N GLU A 48 10.07 2.20 16.20
CA GLU A 48 9.68 3.21 17.19
C GLU A 48 8.56 4.11 16.66
N ILE A 49 8.70 4.61 15.43
CA ILE A 49 7.67 5.42 14.75
C ILE A 49 6.39 4.61 14.54
N CYS A 50 6.48 3.36 14.08
CA CYS A 50 5.31 2.52 13.86
C CYS A 50 4.54 2.26 15.16
N ARG A 51 5.24 2.01 16.27
CA ARG A 51 4.62 1.89 17.60
C ARG A 51 3.95 3.18 18.05
N SER A 52 4.61 4.32 17.84
CA SER A 52 4.07 5.65 18.14
C SER A 52 2.75 5.89 17.40
N ILE A 53 2.74 5.69 16.07
CA ILE A 53 1.53 5.80 15.23
C ILE A 53 0.42 4.85 15.70
N GLN A 54 0.75 3.58 16.01
CA GLN A 54 -0.22 2.62 16.51
C GLN A 54 -0.79 3.04 17.89
N SER A 55 0.04 3.59 18.78
CA SER A 55 -0.39 4.07 20.10
C SER A 55 -1.38 5.24 20.04
N LEU A 56 -1.43 5.94 18.90
CA LEU A 56 -2.36 7.03 18.61
C LEU A 56 -3.67 6.55 17.97
N GLU A 57 -3.94 5.23 18.02
CA GLU A 57 -5.10 4.53 17.45
C GLU A 57 -5.17 4.47 15.92
N HIS A 58 -4.05 4.74 15.24
CA HIS A 58 -3.91 4.48 13.81
C HIS A 58 -3.52 3.03 13.53
N GLU A 59 -3.84 2.55 12.33
CA GLU A 59 -3.41 1.23 11.88
C GLU A 59 -2.04 1.31 11.19
N ILE A 60 -1.20 0.30 11.40
CA ILE A 60 -0.01 0.04 10.57
C ILE A 60 -0.35 -1.07 9.58
N GLY A 61 -0.11 -0.82 8.30
CA GLY A 61 -0.26 -1.79 7.21
C GLY A 61 1.07 -2.09 6.51
N LEU A 62 1.11 -3.17 5.74
CA LEU A 62 2.27 -3.50 4.91
C LEU A 62 2.12 -2.87 3.51
N HIS A 63 3.03 -1.98 3.12
CA HIS A 63 3.16 -1.59 1.72
C HIS A 63 3.91 -2.71 0.97
N ASN A 64 3.15 -3.55 0.28
CA ASN A 64 3.59 -4.81 -0.31
C ASN A 64 4.39 -4.58 -1.60
N ASP A 65 5.61 -5.13 -1.62
CA ASP A 65 6.55 -5.12 -2.73
C ASP A 65 7.18 -6.51 -2.98
N LEU A 66 6.45 -7.58 -2.62
CA LEU A 66 6.95 -8.98 -2.62
C LEU A 66 7.39 -9.47 -4.01
N ILE A 67 6.71 -9.06 -5.09
CA ILE A 67 7.11 -9.43 -6.47
C ILE A 67 8.48 -8.83 -6.79
N THR A 68 8.71 -7.59 -6.36
CA THR A 68 9.99 -6.89 -6.57
C THR A 68 11.11 -7.60 -5.82
N ASP A 69 10.89 -7.96 -4.55
CA ASP A 69 11.87 -8.67 -3.74
C ASP A 69 12.19 -10.07 -4.30
N PHE A 70 11.19 -10.77 -4.83
CA PHE A 70 11.44 -12.03 -5.56
C PHE A 70 12.39 -11.83 -6.74
N PHE A 71 12.12 -10.86 -7.62
CA PHE A 71 12.93 -10.64 -8.82
C PHE A 71 14.30 -10.03 -8.55
N MET A 72 14.45 -9.21 -7.51
CA MET A 72 15.72 -8.54 -7.21
C MET A 72 16.58 -9.32 -6.25
N ASN A 73 15.97 -9.89 -5.21
CA ASN A 73 16.67 -10.40 -4.04
C ASN A 73 16.51 -11.93 -3.88
N ASN A 74 15.70 -12.58 -4.72
CA ASN A 74 15.46 -14.03 -4.70
C ASN A 74 14.76 -14.49 -3.42
N LEU A 75 13.91 -13.64 -2.87
CA LEU A 75 13.13 -13.94 -1.69
C LEU A 75 11.81 -14.58 -2.13
N ASP A 76 11.53 -15.78 -1.63
CA ASP A 76 10.23 -16.42 -1.82
C ASP A 76 9.12 -15.53 -1.24
N PRO A 77 8.04 -15.21 -1.98
CA PRO A 77 7.01 -14.30 -1.50
C PRO A 77 6.35 -14.73 -0.19
N GLY A 78 6.09 -16.03 -0.01
CA GLY A 78 5.42 -16.57 1.18
C GLY A 78 6.33 -16.54 2.39
N GLY A 79 7.56 -17.04 2.25
CA GLY A 79 8.58 -16.98 3.28
C GLY A 79 8.88 -15.54 3.70
N ASN A 80 9.09 -14.64 2.74
CA ASN A 80 9.37 -13.22 3.00
C ASN A 80 8.21 -12.54 3.74
N LEU A 81 6.96 -12.76 3.32
CA LEU A 81 5.80 -12.21 4.01
C LEU A 81 5.68 -12.75 5.45
N ALA A 82 5.89 -14.05 5.65
CA ALA A 82 5.85 -14.65 6.99
C ALA A 82 6.91 -14.02 7.91
N GLU A 83 8.15 -13.90 7.45
CA GLU A 83 9.25 -13.29 8.21
C GLU A 83 8.95 -11.83 8.57
N LEU A 84 8.44 -11.04 7.62
CA LEU A 84 8.05 -9.65 7.86
C LEU A 84 6.97 -9.54 8.94
N LEU A 85 5.92 -10.38 8.88
CA LEU A 85 4.83 -10.34 9.86
C LEU A 85 5.28 -10.80 11.24
N ILE A 86 6.17 -11.80 11.34
CA ILE A 86 6.79 -12.21 12.59
C ILE A 86 7.59 -11.05 13.18
N LEU A 87 8.43 -10.41 12.38
CA LEU A 87 9.26 -9.29 12.80
C LEU A 87 8.41 -8.11 13.32
N PHE A 88 7.33 -7.72 12.63
CA PHE A 88 6.45 -6.65 13.12
C PHE A 88 5.79 -7.04 14.44
N LYS A 89 5.34 -8.30 14.57
CA LYS A 89 4.72 -8.81 15.78
C LYS A 89 5.69 -8.79 16.97
N GLU A 90 6.96 -9.17 16.77
CA GLU A 90 8.01 -9.11 17.80
C GLU A 90 8.28 -7.67 18.26
N GLU A 91 8.12 -6.69 17.36
CA GLU A 91 8.23 -5.25 17.65
C GLU A 91 6.94 -4.65 18.25
N GLY A 92 5.94 -5.47 18.56
CA GLY A 92 4.66 -5.05 19.16
C GLY A 92 3.70 -4.37 18.18
N ILE A 93 3.91 -4.54 16.87
CA ILE A 93 3.13 -3.92 15.82
C ILE A 93 2.21 -4.96 15.19
N THR A 94 0.91 -4.66 15.11
CA THR A 94 -0.07 -5.52 14.46
C THR A 94 -0.28 -5.07 13.03
N ILE A 95 -0.05 -5.97 12.08
CA ILE A 95 -0.35 -5.75 10.66
C ILE A 95 -1.62 -6.52 10.31
N SER A 96 -2.66 -5.82 9.85
CA SER A 96 -3.91 -6.43 9.37
C SER A 96 -4.28 -6.08 7.94
N GLY A 97 -3.70 -5.03 7.38
CA GLY A 97 -3.94 -4.58 6.01
C GLY A 97 -2.68 -4.56 5.17
N THR A 98 -2.86 -4.60 3.86
CA THR A 98 -1.77 -4.38 2.91
C THR A 98 -2.16 -3.41 1.78
N ALA A 99 -1.17 -2.77 1.18
CA ALA A 99 -1.33 -1.90 0.03
C ALA A 99 -0.21 -2.16 -0.97
N SER A 100 -0.51 -2.36 -2.24
CA SER A 100 0.49 -2.62 -3.27
C SER A 100 1.36 -1.41 -3.58
N HIS A 101 2.68 -1.61 -3.55
CA HIS A 101 3.67 -0.63 -4.01
C HIS A 101 3.83 -0.68 -5.53
N GLY A 102 3.89 0.48 -6.17
CA GLY A 102 4.01 0.65 -7.63
C GLY A 102 5.46 0.60 -8.13
N SER A 103 6.20 -0.46 -7.82
CA SER A 103 7.66 -0.50 -8.04
C SER A 103 8.08 -0.36 -9.52
N PRO A 104 9.34 0.07 -9.80
CA PRO A 104 9.87 0.13 -11.16
C PRO A 104 9.85 -1.21 -11.91
N ILE A 105 9.91 -2.34 -11.20
CA ILE A 105 9.86 -3.68 -11.82
C ILE A 105 8.46 -3.96 -12.33
N ILE A 106 7.44 -3.68 -11.51
CA ILE A 106 6.04 -3.80 -11.93
C ILE A 106 5.77 -2.93 -13.16
N GLN A 107 6.25 -1.68 -13.14
CA GLN A 107 6.14 -0.78 -14.29
C GLN A 107 6.82 -1.36 -15.55
N LYS A 108 7.99 -1.97 -15.40
CA LYS A 108 8.71 -2.59 -16.52
C LYS A 108 8.00 -3.82 -17.07
N LEU A 109 7.44 -4.68 -16.22
CA LEU A 109 6.65 -5.84 -16.64
C LEU A 109 5.41 -5.39 -17.44
N ASN A 110 4.74 -4.33 -16.99
CA ASN A 110 3.56 -3.80 -17.65
C ASN A 110 3.84 -3.13 -19.00
N LYS A 111 5.07 -2.64 -19.27
CA LYS A 111 5.43 -2.05 -20.58
C LYS A 111 5.39 -3.06 -21.73
N THR A 112 5.58 -4.34 -21.44
CA THR A 112 5.58 -5.42 -22.44
C THR A 112 4.29 -6.24 -22.43
N LEU A 113 3.37 -5.96 -21.50
CA LEU A 113 2.11 -6.65 -21.36
C LEU A 113 1.07 -6.07 -22.34
N ASP A 114 0.32 -6.93 -23.01
CA ASP A 114 -0.88 -6.49 -23.73
C ASP A 114 -1.99 -6.13 -22.71
N ILE A 115 -2.04 -4.86 -22.34
CA ILE A 115 -2.99 -4.33 -21.34
C ILE A 115 -4.45 -4.35 -21.80
N ASN A 116 -4.72 -4.57 -23.10
CA ASN A 116 -6.08 -4.76 -23.59
C ASN A 116 -6.58 -6.19 -23.32
N THR A 117 -5.68 -7.16 -23.34
CA THR A 117 -6.00 -8.57 -23.10
C THR A 117 -5.89 -8.94 -21.62
N PHE A 118 -4.92 -8.39 -20.89
CA PHE A 118 -4.58 -8.80 -19.54
C PHE A 118 -4.79 -7.69 -18.51
N ILE A 119 -5.13 -8.07 -17.28
CA ILE A 119 -5.02 -7.14 -16.14
C ILE A 119 -3.53 -6.81 -15.92
N PRO A 120 -3.17 -5.54 -15.62
CA PRO A 120 -1.78 -5.17 -15.35
C PRO A 120 -1.23 -5.88 -14.13
N TYR A 121 0.07 -6.19 -14.13
CA TYR A 121 0.76 -6.65 -12.93
C TYR A 121 0.71 -5.58 -11.83
N THR A 122 0.48 -6.03 -10.61
CA THR A 122 0.55 -5.28 -9.36
C THR A 122 1.04 -6.21 -8.26
N ASN A 123 1.67 -5.67 -7.21
CA ASN A 123 2.20 -6.50 -6.12
C ASN A 123 1.12 -7.31 -5.37
N ASN A 124 -0.13 -6.86 -5.35
CA ASN A 124 -1.26 -7.63 -4.78
C ASN A 124 -1.63 -8.89 -5.57
N LEU A 125 -1.20 -9.06 -6.83
CA LEU A 125 -1.52 -10.27 -7.59
C LEU A 125 -0.79 -11.52 -7.06
N VAL A 126 0.12 -11.38 -6.10
CA VAL A 126 0.63 -12.54 -5.33
C VAL A 126 -0.48 -13.29 -4.61
N PHE A 127 -1.56 -12.59 -4.23
CA PHE A 127 -2.68 -13.17 -3.50
C PHE A 127 -3.80 -13.61 -4.44
N SER A 128 -4.28 -14.83 -4.26
CA SER A 128 -5.33 -15.44 -5.10
C SER A 128 -6.61 -14.62 -5.17
N GLU A 129 -7.06 -14.11 -4.02
CA GLU A 129 -8.30 -13.39 -3.83
C GLU A 129 -8.32 -12.10 -4.65
N LEU A 130 -7.17 -11.40 -4.76
CA LEU A 130 -7.09 -10.13 -5.47
C LEU A 130 -7.00 -10.31 -6.98
N ILE A 131 -6.55 -11.46 -7.49
CA ILE A 131 -6.66 -11.75 -8.93
C ILE A 131 -8.12 -11.89 -9.31
N GLU A 132 -8.90 -12.66 -8.54
CA GLU A 132 -10.33 -12.84 -8.77
C GLU A 132 -11.06 -11.49 -8.77
N GLU A 133 -10.81 -10.65 -7.76
CA GLU A 133 -11.40 -9.32 -7.68
C GLU A 133 -10.97 -8.40 -8.84
N ALA A 134 -9.69 -8.44 -9.25
CA ALA A 134 -9.20 -7.61 -10.35
C ALA A 134 -9.85 -7.99 -11.69
N LEU A 135 -10.12 -9.29 -11.90
CA LEU A 135 -10.83 -9.80 -13.08
C LEU A 135 -12.30 -9.37 -13.09
N VAL A 136 -12.99 -9.46 -11.94
CA VAL A 136 -14.37 -8.96 -11.80
C VAL A 136 -14.45 -7.46 -12.15
N LYS A 137 -13.48 -6.66 -11.70
CA LYS A 137 -13.39 -5.23 -12.01
C LYS A 137 -12.95 -4.91 -13.45
N SER A 138 -12.47 -5.90 -14.21
CA SER A 138 -11.95 -5.73 -15.56
C SER A 138 -12.61 -6.68 -16.58
N PRO A 139 -13.92 -6.53 -16.87
CA PRO A 139 -14.63 -7.43 -17.77
C PRO A 139 -13.94 -7.59 -19.13
N GLY A 140 -13.79 -8.85 -19.58
CA GLY A 140 -13.15 -9.20 -20.84
C GLY A 140 -11.62 -9.32 -20.78
N LYS A 141 -10.98 -8.90 -19.68
CA LYS A 141 -9.54 -9.14 -19.46
C LYS A 141 -9.30 -10.52 -18.85
N ARG A 142 -8.07 -11.00 -18.99
CA ARG A 142 -7.58 -12.27 -18.44
C ARG A 142 -6.47 -12.02 -17.40
N GLN A 143 -6.19 -13.03 -16.60
CA GLN A 143 -5.01 -13.03 -15.75
C GLN A 143 -3.75 -12.96 -16.64
N PRO A 144 -2.76 -12.10 -16.32
CA PRO A 144 -1.51 -12.06 -17.05
C PRO A 144 -0.77 -13.41 -16.93
N PRO A 145 0.11 -13.75 -17.88
CA PRO A 145 0.98 -14.90 -17.72
C PRO A 145 1.88 -14.72 -16.49
N ASP A 146 2.56 -15.79 -16.06
CA ASP A 146 3.53 -15.70 -14.98
C ASP A 146 4.63 -14.69 -15.34
N PRO A 147 4.86 -13.66 -14.50
CA PRO A 147 5.83 -12.63 -14.82
C PRO A 147 7.23 -13.22 -14.86
N LYS A 148 8.02 -12.74 -15.83
CA LYS A 148 9.41 -13.13 -16.02
C LYS A 148 10.30 -11.91 -16.00
N PHE A 149 11.36 -11.98 -15.21
CA PHE A 149 12.36 -10.93 -15.19
C PHE A 149 13.75 -11.54 -15.06
N LYS A 150 14.64 -11.18 -15.99
CA LYS A 150 15.95 -11.82 -16.17
C LYS A 150 15.76 -13.34 -16.37
N ASN A 151 16.22 -14.16 -15.43
CA ASN A 151 16.17 -15.63 -15.47
C ASN A 151 15.27 -16.21 -14.36
N ARG A 152 14.30 -15.42 -13.88
CA ARG A 152 13.33 -15.86 -12.87
C ARG A 152 11.92 -15.71 -13.41
N GLU A 153 11.07 -16.61 -12.96
CA GLU A 153 9.64 -16.68 -13.26
C GLU A 153 8.92 -16.88 -11.94
N LEU A 154 7.85 -16.12 -11.71
CA LEU A 154 7.03 -16.23 -10.51
C LEU A 154 5.65 -16.74 -10.91
N ASN A 155 5.22 -17.86 -10.34
CA ASN A 155 3.88 -18.36 -10.57
C ASN A 155 2.87 -17.47 -9.81
N LEU A 156 1.86 -16.94 -10.51
CA LEU A 156 0.80 -16.14 -9.89
C LEU A 156 -0.57 -16.81 -10.05
N PRO A 157 -1.48 -16.68 -9.06
CA PRO A 157 -1.20 -16.25 -7.69
C PRO A 157 -0.40 -17.33 -6.94
N CYS A 158 0.30 -16.95 -5.88
CA CYS A 158 1.10 -17.90 -5.08
C CYS A 158 0.79 -17.89 -3.58
N LEU A 159 -0.06 -16.98 -3.10
CA LEU A 159 -0.38 -16.80 -1.68
C LEU A 159 -1.90 -16.67 -1.47
N ASN A 160 -2.35 -16.94 -0.25
CA ASN A 160 -3.69 -16.60 0.24
C ASN A 160 -3.58 -15.63 1.42
N MET A 161 -4.31 -14.52 1.41
CA MET A 161 -4.20 -13.49 2.45
C MET A 161 -4.55 -14.02 3.85
N ASN A 162 -5.55 -14.90 3.93
CA ASN A 162 -6.05 -15.40 5.20
C ASN A 162 -5.02 -16.28 5.92
N GLU A 163 -4.16 -16.97 5.18
CA GLU A 163 -3.04 -17.76 5.74
C GLU A 163 -2.04 -16.88 6.51
N PHE A 164 -1.98 -15.60 6.17
CA PHE A 164 -1.12 -14.60 6.81
C PHE A 164 -1.88 -13.65 7.76
N GLY A 165 -3.18 -13.89 8.00
CA GLY A 165 -4.01 -13.03 8.84
C GLY A 165 -4.26 -11.63 8.28
N LEU A 166 -3.99 -11.41 6.98
CA LEU A 166 -4.27 -10.15 6.30
C LEU A 166 -5.76 -10.10 5.95
N LYS A 167 -6.42 -9.00 6.34
CA LYS A 167 -7.88 -8.84 6.24
C LYS A 167 -8.32 -8.10 4.99
N TYR A 168 -7.47 -7.25 4.44
CA TYR A 168 -7.82 -6.43 3.29
C TYR A 168 -6.59 -5.93 2.51
N GLU A 169 -6.80 -5.65 1.22
CA GLU A 169 -5.89 -4.93 0.36
C GLU A 169 -6.52 -3.57 0.03
N SER A 170 -5.81 -2.47 0.29
CA SER A 170 -6.38 -1.11 0.29
C SER A 170 -6.96 -0.61 -1.04
N TYR A 171 -6.53 -1.14 -2.19
CA TYR A 171 -7.07 -0.85 -3.52
C TYR A 171 -8.38 -1.62 -3.80
N PHE A 172 -8.71 -2.60 -2.97
CA PHE A 172 -9.92 -3.40 -3.09
C PHE A 172 -11.02 -3.01 -2.10
N VAL A 173 -10.70 -2.18 -1.10
CA VAL A 173 -11.70 -1.56 -0.22
C VAL A 173 -12.62 -0.65 -1.03
N HIS A 174 -13.94 -0.80 -0.84
CA HIS A 174 -14.94 -0.01 -1.56
C HIS A 174 -14.97 1.46 -1.08
N PHE A 175 -15.10 2.37 -2.04
CA PHE A 175 -15.32 3.79 -1.84
C PHE A 175 -16.10 4.38 -3.04
N ASP A 176 -16.81 5.48 -2.80
CA ASP A 176 -17.56 6.22 -3.84
C ASP A 176 -16.73 7.33 -4.47
N HIS A 177 -15.83 7.93 -3.67
CA HIS A 177 -14.97 9.02 -4.09
C HIS A 177 -13.52 8.75 -3.67
N TYR A 178 -12.58 9.23 -4.48
CA TYR A 178 -11.15 9.06 -4.26
C TYR A 178 -10.44 10.38 -4.47
N VAL A 179 -9.56 10.73 -3.53
CA VAL A 179 -8.68 11.90 -3.58
C VAL A 179 -7.26 11.47 -3.29
N SER A 180 -6.29 11.99 -4.02
CA SER A 180 -4.88 11.68 -3.75
C SER A 180 -3.92 12.82 -4.03
N ASP A 181 -2.86 12.91 -3.21
CA ASP A 181 -1.72 13.78 -3.46
C ASP A 181 -0.62 13.13 -4.34
N THR A 182 -0.85 11.92 -4.89
CA THR A 182 0.07 11.29 -5.85
C THR A 182 0.42 12.26 -6.97
N SER A 183 1.70 12.33 -7.34
CA SER A 183 2.20 13.29 -8.33
C SER A 183 1.86 14.75 -8.04
N ARG A 184 1.65 15.11 -6.76
CA ARG A 184 1.25 16.44 -6.29
C ARG A 184 -0.11 16.92 -6.82
N ARG A 185 -1.00 15.99 -7.20
CA ARG A 185 -2.34 16.30 -7.75
C ARG A 185 -3.19 17.19 -6.86
N PHE A 186 -3.07 17.02 -5.54
CA PHE A 186 -3.70 17.90 -4.55
C PHE A 186 -3.49 19.37 -4.88
N TRP A 187 -2.24 19.80 -5.12
CA TRP A 187 -1.91 21.20 -5.42
C TRP A 187 -2.06 21.55 -6.89
N SER A 188 -1.77 20.63 -7.81
CA SER A 188 -1.74 20.95 -9.25
C SER A 188 -3.13 20.94 -9.90
N THR A 189 -4.05 20.14 -9.38
CA THR A 189 -5.39 19.95 -9.96
C THR A 189 -6.53 20.28 -9.00
N GLY A 190 -6.21 20.65 -7.75
CA GLY A 190 -7.22 20.93 -6.73
C GLY A 190 -7.97 19.67 -6.28
N ASP A 191 -7.30 18.52 -6.29
CA ASP A 191 -7.81 17.25 -5.77
C ASP A 191 -7.86 17.32 -4.23
N ASP A 192 -8.82 18.10 -3.74
CA ASP A 192 -8.98 18.52 -2.35
C ASP A 192 -10.11 17.71 -1.67
N PRO A 193 -9.81 17.00 -0.55
CA PRO A 193 -10.81 16.24 0.17
C PRO A 193 -11.94 17.12 0.72
N ILE A 194 -11.68 18.37 1.11
CA ILE A 194 -12.70 19.28 1.65
C ILE A 194 -13.69 19.67 0.56
N ALA A 195 -13.19 20.02 -0.64
CA ALA A 195 -14.04 20.33 -1.78
C ALA A 195 -14.90 19.12 -2.19
N THR A 196 -14.34 17.92 -2.13
CA THR A 196 -15.06 16.67 -2.43
C THR A 196 -16.13 16.38 -1.38
N LEU A 197 -15.80 16.45 -0.08
CA LEU A 197 -16.74 16.25 1.02
C LEU A 197 -17.95 17.20 0.96
N LYS A 198 -17.74 18.46 0.55
CA LYS A 198 -18.83 19.44 0.41
C LYS A 198 -19.85 19.09 -0.69
N LYS A 199 -19.44 18.31 -1.68
CA LYS A 199 -20.27 17.89 -2.82
C LYS A 199 -20.86 16.49 -2.63
N MET A 200 -20.34 15.74 -1.67
CA MET A 200 -20.70 14.35 -1.44
C MET A 200 -22.03 14.23 -0.69
N GLU A 201 -22.83 13.23 -1.07
CA GLU A 201 -24.00 12.84 -0.29
C GLU A 201 -23.58 12.29 1.08
N LYS A 202 -24.45 12.42 2.09
CA LYS A 202 -24.12 12.00 3.47
C LYS A 202 -23.80 10.51 3.63
N SER A 203 -24.25 9.66 2.72
CA SER A 203 -23.99 8.22 2.71
C SER A 203 -22.74 7.80 1.95
N GLY A 204 -22.09 8.73 1.24
CA GLY A 204 -20.92 8.40 0.43
C GLY A 204 -19.66 8.13 1.25
N THR A 205 -18.78 7.29 0.72
CA THR A 205 -17.46 6.98 1.26
C THR A 205 -16.38 7.65 0.43
N LEU A 206 -15.63 8.56 1.05
CA LEU A 206 -14.41 9.13 0.48
C LEU A 206 -13.17 8.38 1.00
N GLN A 207 -12.33 7.88 0.08
CA GLN A 207 -10.97 7.45 0.36
C GLN A 207 -9.98 8.56 0.00
N CYS A 208 -9.05 8.84 0.92
CA CYS A 208 -7.96 9.81 0.74
C CYS A 208 -6.62 9.06 0.79
N LEU A 209 -5.76 9.23 -0.22
CA LEU A 209 -4.38 8.74 -0.23
C LEU A 209 -3.40 9.90 -0.15
N PHE A 210 -2.64 10.00 0.95
CA PHE A 210 -1.63 11.04 1.14
C PHE A 210 -0.23 10.47 1.40
N HIS A 211 0.80 11.05 0.79
CA HIS A 211 2.18 10.60 0.99
C HIS A 211 2.91 11.59 1.90
N PRO A 212 3.45 11.17 3.06
CA PRO A 212 4.05 12.07 4.05
C PRO A 212 5.12 13.01 3.50
N ILE A 213 5.88 12.56 2.51
CA ILE A 213 6.94 13.35 1.87
C ILE A 213 6.44 14.71 1.33
N TRP A 214 5.19 14.80 0.89
CA TRP A 214 4.63 16.06 0.37
C TRP A 214 4.23 17.05 1.48
N TRP A 215 4.05 16.55 2.69
CA TRP A 215 3.58 17.34 3.84
C TRP A 215 4.73 17.86 4.71
N LYS A 216 5.95 17.37 4.50
CA LYS A 216 7.14 17.71 5.30
C LYS A 216 7.36 19.21 5.48
N TYR A 217 7.08 20.02 4.46
CA TYR A 217 7.28 21.47 4.49
C TYR A 217 6.14 22.25 5.16
N TYR A 218 5.02 21.59 5.44
CA TYR A 218 3.86 22.17 6.11
C TYR A 218 3.79 21.78 7.59
N LEU A 219 4.58 20.78 8.00
CA LEU A 219 4.60 20.20 9.35
C LEU A 219 5.93 20.45 10.08
N SER A 220 6.63 21.52 9.72
CA SER A 220 7.90 21.95 10.34
C SER A 220 7.69 22.53 11.73
#